data_AF-A0A9X5LU83-F1
#
_entry.id   AF-A0A9X5LU83-F1
#
_cell.length_a   1.000
_cell.length_b   1.000
_cell.length_c   1.000
_cell.angle_alpha   90.00
_cell.angle_beta   90.00
_cell.angle_gamma   90.00
#
_symmetry.space_group_name_H-M   'P 1'
#
loop_
_entity.id
_entity.type
_entity.pdbx_description
1 polymer ?
#
loop_
_entity_poly.entity_id
_entity_poly.type
_entity_poly.pdbx_seq_one_letter_code
_entity_poly.pdbx_strand_id
1 'polypeptide(L)'
;MSTASPSEIGVLIILGVLIFGPEKLPEFARKAARVTHYLKNIANSTRDQLRDELGPEFADLDYRDLNPKNFVRKYVINGMQDDIDDLRSDLHDVQTALDLSTVDDPAATSAVSESQSQEESVEVVDGMVVPFDVEAT
;
A
#
# COMPACT_ATOMS: atom_id res chain seq x y z
N MET A 1 5.67 7.13 -22.31
CA MET A 1 5.81 6.20 -21.17
C MET A 1 7.29 6.14 -20.86
N SER A 2 7.74 6.69 -19.73
CA SER A 2 9.17 6.65 -19.38
C SER A 2 9.51 5.22 -18.98
N THR A 3 10.29 4.53 -19.82
CA THR A 3 10.82 3.20 -19.46
C THR A 3 12.01 3.44 -18.55
N ALA A 4 11.95 2.97 -17.31
CA ALA A 4 13.06 3.08 -16.37
C ALA A 4 14.35 2.54 -17.01
N SER A 5 15.31 3.44 -17.21
CA SER A 5 16.64 3.11 -17.71
C SER A 5 17.40 2.26 -16.69
N PRO A 6 18.35 1.41 -17.12
CA PRO A 6 19.13 0.59 -16.19
C PRO A 6 19.83 1.41 -15.09
N SER A 7 20.23 2.65 -15.38
CA SER A 7 20.80 3.58 -14.40
C SER A 7 19.78 4.03 -13.34
N GLU A 8 18.55 4.34 -13.72
CA GLU A 8 17.50 4.73 -12.78
C GLU A 8 17.14 3.57 -11.83
N ILE A 9 17.09 2.34 -12.34
CA ILE A 9 16.90 1.14 -11.52
C ILE A 9 18.05 0.99 -10.51
N GLY A 10 19.29 1.25 -10.93
CA GLY A 10 20.45 1.25 -10.05
C GLY A 10 20.33 2.26 -8.91
N VAL A 11 19.90 3.49 -9.22
CA VAL A 11 19.66 4.55 -8.22
C VAL A 11 18.61 4.13 -7.20
N LEU A 12 17.49 3.52 -7.65
CA LEU A 12 16.45 3.04 -6.75
C LEU A 12 16.94 1.92 -5.81
N ILE A 13 17.77 1.01 -6.30
CA ILE A 13 18.36 -0.05 -5.47
C ILE A 13 19.26 0.57 -4.39
N ILE A 14 20.12 1.51 -4.77
CA ILE A 14 21.02 2.19 -3.83
C ILE A 14 20.21 2.96 -2.78
N LEU A 15 19.17 3.68 -3.20
CA LEU A 15 18.27 4.41 -2.30
C LEU A 15 17.54 3.46 -1.34
N GLY A 16 17.03 2.34 -1.85
CA GLY A 16 16.40 1.31 -1.01
C GLY A 16 17.37 0.74 0.02
N VAL A 17 18.62 0.47 -0.36
CA VAL A 17 19.66 -0.02 0.56
C VAL A 17 19.97 1.03 1.63
N LEU A 18 19.98 2.32 1.29
CA LEU A 18 20.24 3.38 2.26
C LEU A 18 19.10 3.54 3.27
N ILE A 19 17.84 3.49 2.82
CA ILE A 19 16.65 3.67 3.67
C ILE A 19 16.46 2.47 4.59
N PHE A 20 16.51 1.25 4.04
CA PHE A 20 16.16 0.03 4.77
C PHE A 20 17.38 -0.72 5.32
N GLY A 21 18.56 -0.45 4.79
CA GLY A 21 19.80 -1.18 5.10
C GLY A 21 20.04 -2.38 4.16
N PRO A 22 21.32 -2.70 3.86
CA PRO A 22 21.69 -3.80 2.95
C PRO A 22 21.30 -5.17 3.49
N GLU A 23 21.13 -5.32 4.81
CA GLU A 23 20.76 -6.58 5.45
C GLU A 23 19.25 -6.87 5.38
N LYS A 24 18.41 -5.82 5.36
CA LYS A 24 16.95 -5.99 5.47
C LYS A 24 16.29 -6.29 4.13
N LEU A 25 16.73 -5.64 3.05
CA LEU A 25 16.20 -5.87 1.70
C LEU A 25 16.24 -7.34 1.26
N PRO A 26 17.38 -8.08 1.34
CA PRO A 26 17.42 -9.47 0.93
C PRO A 26 16.54 -10.35 1.83
N GLU A 27 16.41 -10.03 3.12
CA GLU A 27 15.48 -10.75 4.00
C GLU A 27 14.02 -10.56 3.57
N PHE A 28 13.60 -9.32 3.28
CA PHE A 28 12.24 -9.04 2.81
C PHE A 28 11.97 -9.69 1.45
N ALA A 29 12.91 -9.61 0.52
CA ALA A 29 12.80 -10.29 -0.77
C ALA A 29 12.65 -11.81 -0.61
N ARG A 30 13.43 -12.43 0.29
CA ARG A 30 13.32 -13.87 0.58
C ARG A 30 11.98 -14.24 1.21
N LYS A 31 11.46 -13.42 2.14
CA LYS A 31 10.14 -13.63 2.76
C LYS A 31 9.03 -13.54 1.71
N ALA A 32 9.05 -12.50 0.88
CA ALA A 32 8.10 -12.34 -0.23
C ALA A 32 8.16 -13.51 -1.22
N ALA A 33 9.37 -13.93 -1.62
CA ALA A 33 9.56 -15.07 -2.51
C ALA A 33 8.97 -16.36 -1.92
N ARG A 34 9.12 -16.57 -0.61
CA ARG A 34 8.56 -17.74 0.10
C ARG A 34 7.04 -17.73 0.09
N VAL A 35 6.42 -16.58 0.33
CA VAL A 35 4.96 -16.40 0.26
C VAL A 35 4.45 -16.65 -1.16
N THR A 36 5.09 -16.07 -2.18
CA THR A 36 4.72 -16.27 -3.59
C THR A 36 4.84 -17.75 -3.98
N HIS A 37 5.90 -18.42 -3.56
CA HIS A 37 6.09 -19.83 -3.83
C HIS A 37 5.03 -20.70 -3.13
N TYR A 38 4.73 -20.39 -1.86
CA TYR A 38 3.69 -21.07 -1.08
C TYR A 38 2.30 -20.90 -1.71
N LEU A 39 1.95 -19.68 -2.11
CA LEU A 39 0.69 -19.37 -2.79
C LEU A 39 0.56 -20.13 -4.12
N LYS A 40 1.65 -20.19 -4.91
CA LYS A 40 1.70 -20.99 -6.13
C LYS A 40 1.43 -22.47 -5.86
N ASN A 41 2.02 -23.00 -4.79
CA ASN A 41 1.87 -24.41 -4.43
C ASN A 41 0.46 -24.72 -3.93
N ILE A 42 -0.16 -23.84 -3.12
CA ILE A 42 -1.56 -23.97 -2.71
C ILE A 42 -2.47 -23.98 -3.93
N ALA A 43 -2.33 -22.99 -4.82
CA ALA A 43 -3.15 -22.87 -6.03
C ALA A 43 -3.10 -24.13 -6.91
N ASN A 44 -1.92 -24.76 -7.02
CA ASN A 44 -1.77 -26.03 -7.73
C ASN A 44 -2.36 -27.21 -6.95
N SER A 45 -2.13 -27.30 -5.64
CA SER A 45 -2.60 -28.42 -4.81
C SER A 45 -4.12 -28.47 -4.65
N THR A 46 -4.78 -27.32 -4.51
CA THR A 46 -6.24 -27.23 -4.41
C THR A 46 -6.87 -27.58 -5.75
N ARG A 47 -6.24 -27.23 -6.88
CA ARG A 47 -6.67 -27.71 -8.20
C ARG A 47 -6.65 -29.23 -8.30
N ASP A 48 -5.58 -29.86 -7.81
CA ASP A 48 -5.44 -31.31 -7.84
C ASP A 48 -6.50 -31.99 -6.96
N GLN A 49 -6.74 -31.47 -5.74
CA GLN A 49 -7.75 -32.00 -4.81
C GLN A 49 -9.20 -31.80 -5.31
N LEU A 50 -9.52 -30.62 -5.86
CA LEU A 50 -10.85 -30.35 -6.42
C LEU A 50 -11.12 -31.19 -7.67
N ARG A 51 -10.10 -31.47 -8.48
CA ARG A 51 -10.21 -32.37 -9.63
C ARG A 51 -10.49 -33.81 -9.20
N ASP A 52 -9.84 -34.27 -8.13
CA ASP A 52 -9.93 -35.65 -7.67
C ASP A 52 -11.25 -35.92 -6.92
N GLU A 53 -11.82 -34.92 -6.22
CA GLU A 53 -13.05 -35.08 -5.43
C GLU A 53 -14.35 -34.66 -6.15
N LEU A 54 -14.29 -33.71 -7.09
CA LEU A 54 -15.49 -33.15 -7.75
C LEU A 54 -15.63 -33.53 -9.22
N GLY A 55 -14.72 -34.33 -9.76
CA GLY A 55 -14.73 -34.80 -11.13
C GLY A 55 -14.26 -33.75 -12.15
N PRO A 56 -14.06 -34.16 -13.42
CA PRO A 56 -13.52 -33.31 -14.49
C PRO A 56 -14.37 -32.07 -14.82
N GLU A 57 -15.62 -32.02 -14.34
CA GLU A 57 -16.60 -30.94 -14.55
C GLU A 57 -16.15 -29.58 -13.98
N PHE A 58 -15.21 -29.53 -13.02
CA PHE A 58 -14.65 -28.29 -12.46
C PHE A 58 -13.21 -27.98 -12.93
N ALA A 59 -12.62 -28.84 -13.76
CA ALA A 59 -11.31 -28.59 -14.37
C ALA A 59 -11.35 -27.46 -15.42
N ASP A 60 -12.55 -27.17 -15.93
CA ASP A 60 -12.84 -26.20 -17.00
C ASP A 60 -13.23 -24.81 -16.50
N LEU A 61 -13.23 -24.56 -15.18
CA LEU A 61 -13.24 -23.20 -14.64
C LEU A 61 -11.86 -22.55 -14.85
N ASP A 62 -11.68 -22.10 -16.10
CA ASP A 62 -10.98 -20.90 -16.52
C ASP A 62 -9.56 -20.66 -15.96
N TYR A 63 -8.66 -21.59 -16.25
CA TYR A 63 -7.22 -21.40 -16.07
C TYR A 63 -6.57 -20.56 -17.18
N ARG A 64 -7.32 -20.12 -18.21
CA ARG A 64 -6.76 -19.39 -19.36
C ARG A 64 -7.02 -17.89 -19.30
N ASP A 65 -8.02 -17.42 -18.54
CA ASP A 65 -8.24 -15.99 -18.32
C ASP A 65 -7.70 -15.46 -16.97
N LEU A 66 -7.27 -16.34 -16.06
CA LEU A 66 -6.62 -15.96 -14.79
C LEU A 66 -5.13 -15.65 -14.95
N ASN A 67 -4.76 -14.88 -15.97
CA ASN A 67 -3.45 -14.22 -15.98
C ASN A 67 -3.46 -13.18 -14.86
N PRO A 68 -2.59 -13.24 -13.84
CA PRO A 68 -2.66 -12.33 -12.70
C PRO A 68 -2.56 -10.86 -13.15
N LYS A 69 -1.80 -10.60 -14.22
CA LYS A 69 -1.70 -9.28 -14.84
C LYS A 69 -3.02 -8.80 -15.48
N ASN A 70 -3.83 -9.70 -16.04
CA ASN A 70 -5.13 -9.37 -16.62
C ASN A 70 -6.24 -9.31 -15.57
N PHE A 71 -6.20 -10.18 -14.56
CA PHE A 71 -7.10 -10.15 -13.39
C PHE A 71 -6.88 -8.88 -12.55
N VAL A 72 -5.64 -8.57 -12.18
CA VAL A 72 -5.30 -7.30 -11.51
C VAL A 72 -5.68 -6.11 -12.39
N ARG A 73 -5.45 -6.16 -13.70
CA ARG A 73 -5.91 -5.07 -14.57
C ARG A 73 -7.43 -4.90 -14.55
N LYS A 74 -8.19 -5.99 -14.65
CA LYS A 74 -9.65 -5.95 -14.79
C LYS A 74 -10.37 -5.63 -13.48
N TYR A 75 -9.84 -6.05 -12.33
CA TYR A 75 -10.51 -5.91 -11.03
C TYR A 75 -9.84 -4.90 -10.10
N VAL A 76 -8.52 -4.73 -10.18
CA VAL A 76 -7.77 -3.80 -9.32
C VAL A 76 -7.56 -2.48 -10.08
N ILE A 77 -7.06 -2.49 -11.31
CA ILE A 77 -6.82 -1.25 -12.07
C ILE A 77 -8.13 -0.62 -12.52
N ASN A 78 -9.05 -1.38 -13.15
CA ASN A 78 -10.34 -0.79 -13.56
C ASN A 78 -11.27 -0.51 -12.37
N GLY A 79 -11.13 -1.26 -11.26
CA GLY A 79 -11.95 -1.06 -10.06
C GLY A 79 -11.46 0.08 -9.16
N MET A 80 -10.16 0.39 -9.18
CA MET A 80 -9.57 1.55 -8.51
C MET A 80 -9.27 2.69 -9.50
N GLN A 81 -9.69 2.59 -10.76
CA GLN A 81 -9.38 3.61 -11.77
C GLN A 81 -10.02 4.94 -11.36
N ASP A 82 -11.25 4.87 -10.88
CA ASP A 82 -12.02 6.00 -10.37
C ASP A 82 -11.28 6.65 -9.18
N ASP A 83 -10.85 5.87 -8.19
CA ASP A 83 -10.11 6.37 -7.02
C ASP A 83 -8.74 6.99 -7.39
N ILE A 84 -8.05 6.42 -8.38
CA ILE A 84 -6.73 6.88 -8.83
C ILE A 84 -6.86 8.13 -9.70
N ASP A 85 -7.92 8.24 -10.50
CA ASP A 85 -8.18 9.41 -11.34
C ASP A 85 -8.60 10.61 -10.49
N ASP A 86 -9.41 10.40 -9.43
CA ASP A 86 -9.76 11.44 -8.44
C ASP A 86 -8.50 11.97 -7.73
N LEU A 87 -7.66 11.07 -7.21
CA LEU A 87 -6.42 11.46 -6.54
C LEU A 87 -5.46 12.20 -7.49
N ARG A 88 -5.46 11.85 -8.79
CA ARG A 88 -4.64 12.53 -9.79
C ARG A 88 -5.15 13.94 -10.09
N SER A 89 -6.47 14.16 -10.06
CA SER A 89 -7.06 15.49 -10.22
C SER A 89 -6.66 16.40 -9.05
N ASP A 90 -6.80 15.91 -7.81
CA ASP A 90 -6.44 16.67 -6.60
C ASP A 90 -4.96 17.09 -6.62
N LEU A 91 -4.07 16.19 -7.02
CA LEU A 91 -2.64 16.49 -7.15
C LEU A 91 -2.35 17.53 -8.23
N HIS A 92 -3.11 17.54 -9.33
CA HIS A 92 -2.95 18.51 -10.41
C HIS A 92 -3.43 19.91 -10.02
N ASP A 93 -4.50 20.01 -9.24
CA ASP A 93 -5.00 21.28 -8.70
C ASP A 93 -4.01 21.89 -7.72
N VAL A 94 -3.44 21.06 -6.83
CA VAL A 94 -2.36 21.49 -5.92
C VAL A 94 -1.12 21.92 -6.71
N GLN A 95 -0.71 21.16 -7.73
CA GLN A 95 0.42 21.51 -8.59
C GLN A 95 0.19 22.84 -9.33
N THR A 96 -1.02 23.07 -9.84
CA THR A 96 -1.38 24.31 -10.53
C THR A 96 -1.38 25.50 -9.56
N ALA A 97 -1.88 25.30 -8.33
CA ALA A 97 -1.83 26.33 -7.28
C ALA A 97 -0.39 26.66 -6.87
N LEU A 98 0.50 25.66 -6.82
CA LEU A 98 1.93 25.82 -6.57
C LEU A 98 2.65 26.55 -7.72
N ASP A 99 2.30 26.24 -8.98
CA ASP A 99 2.89 26.87 -10.15
C ASP A 99 2.42 28.33 -10.31
N LEU A 100 1.13 28.60 -10.03
CA LEU A 100 0.55 29.95 -10.05
C LEU A 100 1.07 30.83 -8.90
N SER A 101 1.42 30.23 -7.76
CA SER A 101 2.07 30.96 -6.66
C SER A 101 3.57 31.20 -6.87
N THR A 102 4.15 30.62 -7.93
CA THR A 102 5.55 30.83 -8.33
C THR A 102 5.70 31.90 -9.43
N VAL A 103 4.59 32.32 -10.05
CA VAL A 103 4.54 33.43 -11.02
C VAL A 103 3.89 34.64 -10.35
N ASP A 104 4.66 35.71 -10.14
CA ASP A 104 4.25 37.02 -9.61
C ASP A 104 4.00 37.13 -8.08
N ASP A 105 5.08 37.48 -7.35
CA ASP A 105 5.20 38.71 -6.55
C ASP A 105 5.92 38.51 -5.19
N PRO A 106 7.08 39.15 -4.96
CA PRO A 106 7.93 39.00 -3.78
C PRO A 106 7.44 39.88 -2.60
N ALA A 107 6.24 39.64 -2.06
CA ALA A 107 5.72 40.53 -1.01
C ALA A 107 4.70 39.90 -0.05
N ALA A 108 5.03 38.79 0.63
CA ALA A 108 4.23 38.37 1.81
C ALA A 108 5.02 37.51 2.81
N THR A 109 6.19 37.98 3.21
CA THR A 109 6.74 37.65 4.53
C THR A 109 6.00 38.50 5.56
N SER A 110 5.00 37.94 6.24
CA SER A 110 4.63 38.25 7.64
C SER A 110 3.28 37.64 7.96
N ALA A 111 3.30 36.62 8.82
CA ALA A 111 2.33 36.37 9.90
C ALA A 111 2.12 34.87 10.13
N VAL A 112 3.13 34.18 10.64
CA VAL A 112 2.91 33.08 11.60
C VAL A 112 4.02 33.17 12.64
N SER A 113 3.74 33.94 13.69
CA SER A 113 4.39 33.83 14.99
C SER A 113 3.27 33.82 16.03
N GLU A 114 3.43 32.94 17.02
CA GLU A 114 2.60 32.73 18.22
C GLU A 114 1.39 31.80 18.10
N SER A 115 1.56 30.57 18.61
CA SER A 115 1.04 30.27 19.97
C SER A 115 1.61 28.95 20.49
N GLN A 116 2.23 29.07 21.66
CA GLN A 116 2.70 28.01 22.54
C GLN A 116 1.58 27.55 23.49
N SER A 117 1.59 26.25 23.80
CA SER A 117 1.36 25.63 25.12
C SER A 117 0.03 25.81 25.87
N GLN A 118 -0.66 24.69 26.08
CA GLN A 118 -1.54 24.43 27.24
C GLN A 118 -1.65 22.89 27.40
N GLU A 119 -0.78 22.25 28.21
CA GLU A 119 -1.04 21.84 29.61
C GLU A 119 -2.42 21.18 29.81
N GLU A 120 -2.43 19.84 29.67
CA GLU A 120 -3.56 18.96 29.96
C GLU A 120 -3.47 18.50 31.42
N SER A 121 -4.23 19.15 32.30
CA SER A 121 -4.46 18.73 33.68
C SER A 121 -5.61 17.71 33.71
N VAL A 122 -5.30 16.46 34.07
CA VAL A 122 -6.24 15.37 34.26
C VAL A 122 -7.09 15.61 35.52
N GLU A 123 -8.40 15.80 35.34
CA GLU A 123 -9.40 15.83 36.41
C GLU A 123 -9.96 14.41 36.62
N VAL A 124 -9.74 13.90 37.82
CA VAL A 124 -10.18 12.59 38.30
C VAL A 124 -11.68 12.66 38.64
N VAL A 125 -12.51 12.03 37.81
CA VAL A 125 -13.94 11.78 38.11
C VAL A 125 -14.06 10.50 38.93
N ASP A 126 -14.62 10.65 40.13
CA ASP A 126 -14.99 9.59 41.07
C ASP A 126 -16.11 8.70 40.50
N GLY A 127 -15.91 7.38 40.59
CA GLY A 127 -17.02 6.45 40.81
C GLY A 127 -17.47 5.54 39.68
N MET A 128 -16.61 4.68 39.11
CA MET A 128 -16.97 3.27 38.82
C MET A 128 -15.75 2.40 38.56
N VAL A 129 -15.32 1.63 39.57
CA VAL A 129 -14.34 0.55 39.40
C VAL A 129 -15.06 -0.64 38.76
N VAL A 130 -14.73 -0.96 37.50
CA VAL A 130 -15.10 -2.27 36.93
C VAL A 130 -13.97 -3.25 37.22
N PRO A 131 -14.18 -4.30 38.04
CA PRO A 131 -13.16 -5.31 38.25
C PRO A 131 -12.98 -6.12 36.96
N PHE A 132 -11.73 -6.26 36.53
CA PHE A 132 -11.34 -7.14 35.44
C PHE A 132 -11.72 -8.59 35.78
N ASP A 133 -12.43 -9.25 34.86
CA ASP A 133 -12.77 -10.67 34.93
C ASP A 133 -11.54 -11.50 34.49
N VAL A 134 -11.06 -12.34 35.40
CA VAL A 134 -9.82 -13.12 35.24
C VAL A 134 -10.06 -14.57 34.80
N GLU A 135 -11.29 -14.94 34.42
CA GLU A 135 -11.62 -16.31 33.96
C GLU A 135 -11.77 -16.45 32.44
N ALA A 136 -11.48 -15.43 31.64
CA ALA A 136 -11.44 -15.57 30.17
C ALA A 136 -10.06 -16.09 29.70
N THR A 137 -9.86 -17.41 29.76
CA THR A 137 -8.77 -18.15 29.07
C THR A 137 -9.25 -18.71 27.75
#